data_AF-A0A520BWA3-F1
#
_entry.id   AF-A0A520BWA3-F1
#
_cell.length_a   1.000
_cell.length_b   1.000
_cell.length_c   1.000
_cell.angle_alpha   90.00
_cell.angle_beta   90.00
_cell.angle_gamma   90.00
#
_symmetry.space_group_name_H-M   'P 1'
#
loop_
_entity.id
_entity.type
_entity.pdbx_description
1 polymer ?
#
loop_
_entity_poly.entity_id
_entity_poly.type
_entity_poly.pdbx_seq_one_letter_code
_entity_poly.pdbx_strand_id
1 'polypeptide(L)'
;MNFFRRWHAHHEFRHHFGHGHHGHHFGGHADGFADLVAARVARKLDLDDGQQRHLAAWIEQLQQQRGALKGLAGSPELASLLAGEQFAREPARQLFDARLDALRAAGPGVITAFADFFDSLDAEQRQVLRFMMRRLNRHQHDHQHDHQRDHQRHDA
;
A
#
# COMPACT_ATOMS: atom_id res chain seq x y z
N MET A 1 -26.35 0.22 21.60
CA MET A 1 -25.32 -0.28 22.53
C MET A 1 -23.94 -0.14 21.88
N ASN A 2 -22.94 0.38 22.59
CA ASN A 2 -21.73 1.01 22.05
C ASN A 2 -20.59 0.02 21.66
N PHE A 3 -20.24 -0.06 20.36
CA PHE A 3 -19.08 -0.79 19.84
C PHE A 3 -17.73 -0.29 20.40
N PHE A 4 -17.59 1.02 20.62
CA PHE A 4 -16.40 1.60 21.27
C PHE A 4 -16.12 1.06 22.68
N ARG A 5 -17.13 0.58 23.43
CA ARG A 5 -16.91 -0.11 24.71
C ARG A 5 -16.53 -1.58 24.53
N ARG A 6 -16.99 -2.25 23.47
CA ARG A 6 -16.61 -3.64 23.16
C ARG A 6 -15.19 -3.74 22.61
N TRP A 7 -14.73 -2.74 21.84
CA TRP A 7 -13.34 -2.66 21.39
C TRP A 7 -12.35 -2.49 22.56
N HIS A 8 -12.73 -1.74 23.61
CA HIS A 8 -11.93 -1.64 24.83
C HIS A 8 -12.03 -2.88 25.75
N ALA A 9 -13.14 -3.63 25.70
CA ALA A 9 -13.36 -4.80 26.56
C ALA A 9 -12.79 -6.12 25.99
N HIS A 10 -12.46 -6.20 24.69
CA HIS A 10 -11.95 -7.42 24.04
C HIS A 10 -10.46 -7.40 23.69
N HIS A 11 -9.71 -6.38 24.09
CA HIS A 11 -8.27 -6.27 23.82
C HIS A 11 -7.37 -6.48 25.07
N GLU A 12 -7.82 -7.27 26.05
CA GLU A 12 -6.90 -7.95 26.97
C GLU A 12 -6.34 -9.21 26.30
N PHE A 13 -5.45 -9.05 25.33
CA PHE A 13 -4.54 -10.13 24.98
C PHE A 13 -3.37 -10.09 25.95
N ARG A 14 -3.43 -10.98 26.95
CA ARG A 14 -2.26 -11.50 27.66
C ARG A 14 -1.24 -11.96 26.61
N HIS A 15 -0.16 -11.19 26.44
CA HIS A 15 1.01 -11.63 25.70
C HIS A 15 1.84 -12.57 26.59
N HIS A 16 1.51 -13.86 26.58
CA HIS A 16 2.51 -14.90 26.82
C HIS A 16 2.87 -15.50 25.47
N PHE A 17 3.88 -14.92 24.82
CA PHE A 17 4.58 -15.60 23.73
C PHE A 17 6.04 -15.73 24.12
N GLY A 18 6.42 -16.97 24.39
CA GLY A 18 7.81 -17.39 24.46
C GLY A 18 8.51 -17.12 23.12
N HIS A 19 9.80 -16.86 23.23
CA HIS A 19 10.72 -16.62 22.14
C HIS A 19 10.78 -17.86 21.22
N GLY A 20 10.26 -17.74 20.01
CA GLY A 20 10.35 -18.75 18.95
C GLY A 20 10.79 -18.09 17.67
N HIS A 21 12.08 -18.17 17.36
CA HIS A 21 12.67 -17.77 16.10
C HIS A 21 12.02 -18.54 14.94
N HIS A 22 11.24 -17.88 14.09
CA HIS A 22 10.96 -18.32 12.71
C HIS A 22 11.01 -17.09 11.80
N GLY A 23 12.15 -16.90 11.14
CA GLY A 23 12.28 -15.95 10.05
C GLY A 23 11.45 -16.44 8.86
N HIS A 24 10.28 -15.85 8.65
CA HIS A 24 9.58 -16.00 7.39
C HIS A 24 10.37 -15.25 6.31
N HIS A 25 10.97 -16.02 5.40
CA HIS A 25 11.41 -15.55 4.10
C HIS A 25 10.25 -14.84 3.39
N PHE A 26 10.22 -13.51 3.43
CA PHE A 26 9.39 -12.69 2.54
C PHE A 26 10.05 -12.64 1.16
N GLY A 27 10.10 -13.79 0.50
CA GLY A 27 10.62 -13.97 -0.84
C GLY A 27 9.50 -14.08 -1.85
N GLY A 28 9.17 -12.96 -2.49
CA GLY A 28 8.63 -12.89 -3.87
C GLY A 28 7.33 -13.62 -4.16
N HIS A 29 6.19 -12.93 -4.04
CA HIS A 29 5.13 -12.81 -5.06
C HIS A 29 4.33 -11.55 -4.68
N ALA A 30 4.16 -10.62 -5.62
CA ALA A 30 3.43 -9.38 -5.35
C ALA A 30 1.96 -9.62 -4.99
N ASP A 31 1.41 -10.72 -5.52
CA ASP A 31 0.03 -11.17 -5.34
C ASP A 31 -0.22 -11.57 -3.88
N GLY A 32 0.70 -12.31 -3.27
CA GLY A 32 0.59 -12.70 -1.87
C GLY A 32 0.60 -11.52 -0.89
N PHE A 33 1.27 -10.41 -1.22
CA PHE A 33 1.21 -9.21 -0.38
C PHE A 33 -0.15 -8.50 -0.50
N ALA A 34 -0.71 -8.42 -1.70
CA ALA A 34 -2.02 -7.81 -1.92
C ALA A 34 -3.12 -8.56 -1.16
N ASP A 35 -3.11 -9.89 -1.20
CA ASP A 35 -4.06 -10.73 -0.46
C ASP A 35 -3.94 -10.57 1.06
N LEU A 36 -2.70 -10.48 1.57
CA LEU A 36 -2.46 -10.22 3.01
C LEU A 36 -3.00 -8.86 3.44
N VAL A 37 -2.83 -7.82 2.61
CA VAL A 37 -3.38 -6.50 2.86
C VAL A 37 -4.92 -6.55 2.82
N ALA A 38 -5.50 -7.22 1.83
CA ALA A 38 -6.95 -7.42 1.72
C ALA A 38 -7.52 -8.06 2.99
N ALA A 39 -6.95 -9.20 3.41
CA ALA A 39 -7.37 -9.93 4.59
C ALA A 39 -7.18 -9.14 5.90
N ARG A 40 -6.19 -8.24 5.95
CA ARG A 40 -5.98 -7.35 7.10
C ARG A 40 -7.02 -6.22 7.14
N VAL A 41 -7.33 -5.62 5.99
CA VAL A 41 -8.35 -4.56 5.87
C VAL A 41 -9.74 -5.12 6.16
N ALA A 42 -10.08 -6.27 5.56
CA ALA A 42 -11.35 -6.95 5.77
C ALA A 42 -11.62 -7.24 7.26
N ARG A 43 -10.66 -7.87 7.95
CA ARG A 43 -10.77 -8.15 9.39
C ARG A 43 -10.84 -6.89 10.25
N LYS A 44 -10.15 -5.83 9.85
CA LYS A 44 -10.06 -4.61 10.66
C LYS A 44 -11.29 -3.71 10.53
N LEU A 45 -11.95 -3.77 9.39
CA LEU A 45 -13.20 -3.05 9.14
C LEU A 45 -14.43 -3.93 9.38
N ASP A 46 -14.25 -5.21 9.73
CA ASP A 46 -15.36 -6.16 9.91
C ASP A 46 -16.28 -6.17 8.67
N LEU A 47 -15.67 -6.38 7.49
CA LEU A 47 -16.39 -6.27 6.22
C LEU A 47 -17.31 -7.47 5.98
N ASP A 48 -18.51 -7.19 5.50
CA ASP A 48 -19.41 -8.23 4.97
C ASP A 48 -18.97 -8.73 3.58
N ASP A 49 -19.63 -9.79 3.09
CA ASP A 49 -19.31 -10.42 1.80
C ASP A 49 -19.50 -9.47 0.59
N GLY A 50 -20.40 -8.50 0.68
CA GLY A 50 -20.57 -7.47 -0.35
C GLY A 50 -19.40 -6.50 -0.37
N GLN A 51 -19.04 -5.97 0.79
CA GLN A 51 -17.93 -5.04 0.96
C GLN A 51 -16.58 -5.68 0.63
N GLN A 52 -16.39 -6.96 0.97
CA GLN A 52 -15.19 -7.72 0.60
C GLN A 52 -15.04 -7.86 -0.92
N ARG A 53 -16.14 -8.02 -1.67
CA ARG A 53 -16.09 -8.05 -3.14
C ARG A 53 -15.65 -6.71 -3.73
N HIS A 54 -16.15 -5.60 -3.21
CA HIS A 54 -15.70 -4.28 -3.64
C HIS A 54 -14.22 -4.03 -3.31
N LEU A 55 -13.76 -4.47 -2.13
CA LEU A 55 -12.35 -4.42 -1.76
C LEU A 55 -11.48 -5.24 -2.72
N ALA A 56 -11.91 -6.46 -3.06
CA ALA A 56 -11.20 -7.33 -3.99
C ALA A 56 -11.11 -6.71 -5.39
N ALA A 57 -12.21 -6.15 -5.91
CA ALA A 57 -12.24 -5.47 -7.21
C ALA A 57 -11.30 -4.25 -7.25
N TRP A 58 -11.24 -3.46 -6.16
CA TRP A 58 -10.30 -2.34 -6.06
C TRP A 58 -8.85 -2.81 -6.03
N ILE A 59 -8.54 -3.88 -5.29
CA ILE A 59 -7.19 -4.46 -5.23
C ILE A 59 -6.79 -5.03 -6.59
N GLU A 60 -7.69 -5.72 -7.28
CA GLU A 60 -7.45 -6.22 -8.63
C GLU A 60 -7.11 -5.07 -9.59
N GLN A 61 -7.86 -3.96 -9.56
CA GLN A 61 -7.53 -2.76 -10.32
C GLN A 61 -6.12 -2.25 -9.99
N LEU A 62 -5.77 -2.14 -8.70
CA LEU A 62 -4.42 -1.73 -8.31
C LEU A 62 -3.32 -2.68 -8.82
N GLN A 63 -3.57 -3.99 -8.83
CA GLN A 63 -2.60 -4.97 -9.32
C GLN A 63 -2.43 -4.92 -10.83
N GLN A 64 -3.53 -4.81 -11.59
CA GLN A 64 -3.50 -4.64 -13.04
C GLN A 64 -2.70 -3.39 -13.43
N GLN A 65 -2.96 -2.26 -12.74
CA GLN A 65 -2.25 -1.01 -13.01
C GLN A 65 -0.80 -1.02 -12.51
N ARG A 66 -0.52 -1.65 -11.36
CA ARG A 66 0.86 -1.82 -10.86
C ARG A 66 1.67 -2.70 -11.80
N GLY A 67 1.10 -3.77 -12.35
CA GLY A 67 1.73 -4.58 -13.40
C GLY A 67 2.13 -3.73 -14.60
N ALA A 68 1.23 -2.85 -15.04
CA ALA A 68 1.49 -1.90 -16.13
C ALA A 68 2.56 -0.83 -15.80
N LEU A 69 2.87 -0.58 -14.52
CA LEU A 69 3.82 0.47 -14.09
C LEU A 69 5.14 -0.05 -13.49
N LYS A 70 5.23 -1.32 -13.08
CA LYS A 70 6.37 -1.89 -12.32
C LYS A 70 7.72 -1.88 -13.05
N GLY A 71 7.76 -1.45 -14.31
CA GLY A 71 8.95 -1.41 -15.15
C GLY A 71 9.81 -0.15 -15.03
N LEU A 72 10.01 0.41 -13.82
CA LEU A 72 10.86 1.60 -13.63
C LEU A 72 12.11 1.39 -12.75
N ALA A 73 12.27 0.22 -12.14
CA ALA A 73 13.50 -0.13 -11.45
C ALA A 73 13.81 -1.60 -11.76
N GLY A 74 14.88 -1.85 -12.52
CA GLY A 74 15.25 -3.19 -12.97
C GLY A 74 14.41 -3.73 -14.14
N SER A 75 13.77 -2.87 -14.94
CA SER A 75 13.08 -3.30 -16.15
C SER A 75 14.04 -3.45 -17.33
N PRO A 76 13.74 -4.36 -18.29
CA PRO A 76 14.54 -4.50 -19.51
C PRO A 76 14.56 -3.23 -20.35
N GLU A 77 13.48 -2.43 -20.33
CA GLU A 77 13.42 -1.15 -21.02
C GLU A 77 14.42 -0.16 -20.44
N LEU A 78 14.53 -0.04 -19.11
CA LEU A 78 15.54 0.80 -18.48
C LEU A 78 16.96 0.28 -18.67
N ALA A 79 17.15 -1.04 -18.59
CA ALA A 79 18.44 -1.65 -18.91
C ALA A 79 18.88 -1.29 -20.34
N SER A 80 17.94 -1.26 -21.29
CA SER A 80 18.20 -0.85 -22.68
C SER A 80 18.57 0.63 -22.81
N LEU A 81 18.02 1.51 -21.97
CA LEU A 81 18.40 2.93 -21.93
C LEU A 81 19.84 3.17 -21.44
N LEU A 82 20.37 2.23 -20.65
CA LEU A 82 21.70 2.27 -20.03
C LEU A 82 22.74 1.40 -20.77
N ALA A 83 22.32 0.61 -21.77
CA ALA A 83 23.19 -0.36 -22.45
C ALA A 83 24.23 0.26 -23.39
N GLY A 84 24.03 1.52 -23.80
CA GLY A 84 24.96 2.24 -24.68
C GLY A 84 26.03 3.01 -23.91
N GLU A 85 27.05 3.49 -24.63
CA GLU A 85 28.09 4.40 -24.08
C GLU A 85 27.50 5.72 -23.55
N GLN A 86 26.32 6.10 -24.06
CA GLN A 86 25.60 7.31 -23.68
C GLN A 86 24.15 6.97 -23.36
N PHE A 87 23.58 7.72 -22.42
CA PHE A 87 22.17 7.59 -22.05
C PHE A 87 21.24 7.90 -23.23
N ALA A 88 20.33 6.97 -23.54
CA ALA A 88 19.39 7.10 -24.64
C ALA A 88 18.21 8.03 -24.30
N ARG A 89 18.43 9.35 -24.42
CA ARG A 89 17.48 10.40 -24.01
C ARG A 89 16.11 10.34 -24.71
N GLU A 90 16.09 10.17 -26.03
CA GLU A 90 14.84 10.10 -26.80
C GLU A 90 13.99 8.87 -26.44
N PRO A 91 14.55 7.64 -26.43
CA PRO A 91 13.82 6.48 -25.92
C PRO A 91 13.38 6.61 -24.46
N ALA A 92 14.15 7.27 -23.61
CA ALA A 92 13.76 7.54 -22.21
C ALA A 92 12.53 8.44 -22.13
N ARG A 93 12.45 9.46 -22.99
CA ARG A 93 11.30 10.36 -23.09
C ARG A 93 10.05 9.63 -23.58
N GLN A 94 10.18 8.80 -24.61
CA GLN A 94 9.08 7.96 -25.10
C GLN A 94 8.58 6.98 -24.05
N LEU A 95 9.50 6.36 -23.29
CA LEU A 95 9.14 5.48 -22.18
C LEU A 95 8.34 6.26 -21.13
N PHE A 96 8.78 7.46 -20.75
CA PHE A 96 8.07 8.31 -19.80
C PHE A 96 6.68 8.71 -20.27
N ASP A 97 6.55 9.16 -21.52
CA ASP A 97 5.26 9.57 -22.10
C ASP A 97 4.27 8.38 -22.14
N ALA A 98 4.74 7.19 -22.53
CA ALA A 98 3.93 5.97 -22.50
C ALA A 98 3.45 5.62 -21.08
N ARG A 99 4.25 5.87 -20.04
CA ARG A 99 3.81 5.67 -18.64
C ARG A 99 2.78 6.71 -18.21
N LEU A 100 2.94 7.97 -18.63
CA LEU A 100 1.95 9.00 -18.34
C LEU A 100 0.61 8.67 -18.99
N ASP A 101 0.62 8.18 -20.22
CA ASP A 101 -0.61 7.80 -20.92
C ASP A 101 -1.26 6.57 -20.29
N ALA A 102 -0.46 5.58 -19.88
CA ALA A 102 -0.96 4.44 -19.09
C ALA A 102 -1.61 4.90 -17.78
N LEU A 103 -0.97 5.83 -17.04
CA LEU A 103 -1.53 6.40 -15.82
C LEU A 103 -2.84 7.16 -16.06
N ARG A 104 -2.90 7.95 -17.14
CA ARG A 104 -4.11 8.71 -17.53
C ARG A 104 -5.27 7.77 -17.88
N ALA A 105 -4.99 6.68 -18.58
CA ALA A 105 -5.99 5.68 -18.93
C ALA A 105 -6.48 4.88 -17.70
N ALA A 106 -5.56 4.57 -16.78
CA ALA A 106 -5.81 3.79 -15.58
C ALA A 106 -6.55 4.54 -14.46
N GLY A 107 -6.22 5.82 -14.29
CA GLY A 107 -6.60 6.64 -13.15
C GLY A 107 -8.10 6.61 -12.82
N PRO A 108 -8.99 6.85 -13.81
CA PRO A 108 -10.43 6.83 -13.56
C PRO A 108 -10.94 5.50 -12.98
N GLY A 109 -10.47 4.37 -13.50
CA GLY A 109 -10.92 3.04 -13.04
C GLY A 109 -10.53 2.74 -11.59
N VAL A 110 -9.31 3.10 -11.19
CA VAL A 110 -8.85 2.96 -9.80
C VAL A 110 -9.68 3.83 -8.85
N ILE A 111 -9.99 5.06 -9.26
CA ILE A 111 -10.79 5.99 -8.47
C ILE A 111 -12.23 5.47 -8.31
N THR A 112 -12.85 5.02 -9.41
CA THR A 112 -14.20 4.44 -9.38
C THR A 112 -14.27 3.22 -8.47
N ALA A 113 -13.36 2.26 -8.62
CA ALA A 113 -13.37 1.05 -7.78
C ALA A 113 -13.16 1.36 -6.29
N PHE A 114 -12.31 2.36 -5.98
CA PHE A 114 -12.17 2.82 -4.59
C PHE A 114 -13.44 3.51 -4.08
N ALA A 115 -14.11 4.32 -4.91
CA ALA A 115 -15.36 4.97 -4.55
C ALA A 115 -16.45 3.94 -4.24
N ASP A 116 -16.62 2.92 -5.10
CA ASP A 116 -17.58 1.83 -4.88
C ASP A 116 -17.32 1.09 -3.55
N PHE A 117 -16.05 0.80 -3.25
CA PHE A 117 -15.67 0.22 -1.96
C PHE A 117 -16.01 1.17 -0.81
N PHE A 118 -15.60 2.43 -0.88
CA PHE A 118 -15.83 3.39 0.19
C PHE A 118 -17.32 3.65 0.45
N ASP A 119 -18.11 3.73 -0.60
CA ASP A 119 -19.55 3.98 -0.52
C ASP A 119 -20.30 2.76 0.02
N SER A 120 -19.77 1.54 -0.17
CA SER A 120 -20.29 0.32 0.46
C SER A 120 -20.11 0.26 1.99
N LEU A 121 -19.18 1.05 2.54
CA LEU A 121 -18.89 1.08 3.97
C LEU A 121 -19.93 1.90 4.75
N ASP A 122 -20.22 1.49 5.97
CA ASP A 122 -21.02 2.28 6.91
C ASP A 122 -20.21 3.43 7.56
N ALA A 123 -20.88 4.22 8.41
CA ALA A 123 -20.25 5.37 9.06
C ALA A 123 -19.08 5.00 10.00
N GLU A 124 -19.20 3.88 10.72
CA GLU A 124 -18.20 3.40 11.68
C GLU A 124 -16.98 2.84 10.95
N GLN A 125 -17.19 2.00 9.95
CA GLN A 125 -16.15 1.45 9.07
C GLN A 125 -15.36 2.57 8.38
N ARG A 126 -16.05 3.60 7.85
CA ARG A 126 -15.38 4.79 7.26
C ARG A 126 -14.52 5.53 8.29
N GLN A 127 -14.95 5.62 9.55
CA GLN A 127 -14.16 6.24 10.61
C GLN A 127 -12.89 5.44 10.92
N VAL A 128 -13.01 4.11 11.00
CA VAL A 128 -11.85 3.22 11.19
C VAL A 128 -10.87 3.32 10.03
N LEU A 129 -11.37 3.33 8.78
CA LEU A 129 -10.54 3.51 7.59
C LEU A 129 -9.75 4.83 7.63
N ARG A 130 -10.41 5.95 7.98
CA ARG A 130 -9.73 7.25 8.14
C ARG A 130 -8.67 7.22 9.25
N PHE A 131 -8.96 6.57 10.37
CA PHE A 131 -8.00 6.42 11.46
C PHE A 131 -6.78 5.60 11.03
N MET A 132 -6.99 4.52 10.27
CA MET A 132 -5.91 3.72 9.69
C MET A 132 -5.02 4.57 8.77
N MET A 133 -5.60 5.34 7.85
CA MET A 133 -4.85 6.21 6.94
C MET A 133 -4.02 7.27 7.68
N ARG A 134 -4.61 7.93 8.68
CA ARG A 134 -3.89 8.90 9.52
C ARG A 134 -2.72 8.27 10.30
N ARG A 135 -2.86 7.02 10.74
CA ARG A 135 -1.79 6.31 11.45
C ARG A 135 -0.63 5.97 10.51
N LEU A 136 -0.93 5.50 9.29
CA LEU A 136 0.10 5.22 8.28
C LEU A 136 0.92 6.47 7.95
N ASN A 137 0.27 7.64 7.81
CA ASN A 137 0.96 8.89 7.48
C ASN A 137 1.89 9.40 8.60
N ARG A 138 1.60 9.08 9.87
CA ARG A 138 2.46 9.47 11.01
C ARG A 138 3.75 8.65 11.09
N HIS A 139 3.70 7.36 10.76
CA HIS A 139 4.91 6.51 10.78
C HIS A 139 5.92 6.97 9.72
N GLN A 140 5.48 7.64 8.64
CA GLN A 140 6.41 8.22 7.66
C GLN A 140 7.08 9.51 8.14
N HIS A 141 6.39 10.33 8.94
CA HIS A 141 6.96 11.59 9.46
C HIS A 141 7.95 11.38 10.60
N ASP A 142 7.72 10.41 11.49
CA ASP A 142 8.61 10.17 12.64
C ASP A 142 10.00 9.66 12.21
N HIS A 143 10.09 8.87 11.13
CA HIS A 143 11.38 8.43 10.58
C HIS A 143 12.21 9.57 9.97
N GLN A 144 11.58 10.70 9.62
CA GLN A 144 12.29 11.84 9.02
C GLN A 144 12.91 12.75 10.09
N HIS A 145 12.37 12.76 11.32
CA HIS A 145 12.84 13.60 12.42
C HIS A 145 14.05 13.01 13.18
N ASP A 146 14.24 11.69 13.20
CA ASP A 146 15.37 11.08 13.90
C ASP A 146 16.70 11.25 13.14
N HIS A 147 16.70 11.15 11.80
CA HIS A 147 17.92 11.32 11.02
C HIS A 147 18.50 12.75 11.08
N GLN A 148 17.67 13.76 11.38
CA GLN A 148 18.10 15.14 11.46
C GLN A 148 18.68 15.52 12.83
N ARG A 149 18.33 14.77 13.90
CA ARG A 149 18.88 14.99 15.24
C ARG A 149 20.26 14.37 15.44
N ASP A 150 20.57 13.27 14.75
CA ASP A 150 21.87 12.61 14.86
C ASP A 150 22.98 13.34 14.08
N HIS A 151 22.63 14.10 13.04
CA HIS A 151 23.60 14.96 12.34
C HIS A 151 23.96 16.23 13.13
N GLN A 152 23.09 16.70 14.04
CA GLN A 152 23.40 17.88 14.87
C GLN A 152 24.16 17.56 16.16
N ARG A 153 24.29 16.28 16.53
CA ARG A 153 25.01 15.85 17.75
C ARG A 153 26.48 15.51 17.53
N HIS A 154 26.95 15.43 16.29
CA HIS A 154 28.36 15.18 15.97
C HIS A 154 29.19 16.45 15.71
N ASP A 155 28.56 17.63 15.68
CA ASP A 155 29.22 18.92 15.45
C ASP A 155 29.27 19.83 16.71
N ALA A 156 29.12 19.26 17.90
CA ALA A 156 29.23 19.98 19.18
C ALA A 156 30.33 19.41 20.08
#